data_AF-A0A7N6AGJ9-F1
#
_entry.id   AF-A0A7N6AGJ9-F1
#
_cell.length_a   1.000
_cell.length_b   1.000
_cell.length_c   1.000
_cell.angle_alpha   90.00
_cell.angle_beta   90.00
_cell.angle_gamma   90.00
#
_symmetry.space_group_name_H-M   'P 1'
#
loop_
_entity.id
_entity.type
_entity.pdbx_description
1 polymer ?
#
loop_
_entity_poly.entity_id
_entity_poly.type
_entity_poly.pdbx_seq_one_letter_code
_entity_poly.pdbx_strand_id
1 'polypeptide(L)'
;MKILGHVAFLLLLGGIWCQNNRNAKASGKSTKKSGGGQGGDAVQAPPVVDVTQTSTGNTGGTGSNRGTGGPGGTAEAGLGGAAGAQAAGQQTDDMRLHFLKNTQVTCNDGTVAGFYLKEFRGSRRWLLFLEGGWCCYSRETCDSRYQNIPRLMSSSGWPQTKRGTGILSSQAEENPHWHNANIVFIPYCSSDVWSAEYTFMGSQIIREVIKDLIPKGIKLAKVVMLSGTSAGGTGVLLNIERVASQLEQLGAEAQVRGLVDSGWFLESKQQKSPNCPETVSYSPEDAIKIGLRLWNGVVPQRCRQLYKRGEEWQCFFGHKLYSTLTSPVFVVQWLFDEEQLRGENIYVGGQSLSEEQWQYIQNLGSELKNSLSDVTNWMSFQVRGTSLPRALHCWDRNLEATRNNRTPAKGCPFHLVDTCQRPQCNPTCPPLVDRATQQELTLLQMLVAMGLDLKKLGLNPQGDADSLASMVSNGG
;
A
#
# COMPACT_ATOMS: atom_id res chain seq x y z
N MET A 1 -30.86 17.63 -37.99
CA MET A 1 -29.69 17.21 -38.80
C MET A 1 -28.46 17.51 -37.95
N LYS A 2 -27.57 16.56 -37.65
CA LYS A 2 -26.37 16.16 -38.45
C LYS A 2 -25.52 17.39 -38.82
N ILE A 3 -24.20 17.48 -38.57
CA ILE A 3 -23.13 16.48 -38.38
C ILE A 3 -22.25 16.95 -37.19
N LEU A 4 -21.99 16.22 -36.09
CA LEU A 4 -21.27 14.95 -35.84
C LEU A 4 -19.74 15.00 -36.04
N GLY A 5 -18.98 15.04 -34.94
CA GLY A 5 -17.50 14.99 -34.95
C GLY A 5 -16.97 14.21 -33.74
N HIS A 6 -17.03 12.88 -33.80
CA HIS A 6 -16.57 12.01 -32.71
C HIS A 6 -15.07 11.74 -32.80
N VAL A 7 -14.32 12.11 -31.75
CA VAL A 7 -13.01 11.52 -31.46
C VAL A 7 -13.23 10.41 -30.43
N ALA A 8 -13.28 9.16 -30.90
CA ALA A 8 -13.42 8.00 -30.02
C ALA A 8 -12.03 7.54 -29.55
N PHE A 9 -11.75 7.66 -28.25
CA PHE A 9 -10.55 7.07 -27.64
C PHE A 9 -10.73 5.56 -27.50
N LEU A 10 -10.24 4.80 -28.47
CA LEU A 10 -10.21 3.34 -28.41
C LEU A 10 -9.12 2.86 -27.46
N LEU A 11 -9.52 2.37 -26.28
CA LEU A 11 -8.65 1.63 -25.37
C LEU A 11 -8.29 0.25 -25.96
N LEU A 12 -7.32 0.22 -26.87
CA LEU A 12 -6.75 -1.01 -27.42
C LEU A 12 -5.74 -1.67 -26.46
N LEU A 13 -6.22 -2.07 -25.27
CA LEU A 13 -5.64 -3.24 -24.60
C LEU A 13 -6.21 -4.49 -25.26
N GLY A 14 -5.57 -4.91 -26.36
CA GLY A 14 -5.93 -6.09 -27.13
C GLY A 14 -5.68 -7.39 -26.37
N GLY A 15 -6.60 -7.74 -25.44
CA GLY A 15 -6.58 -9.02 -24.75
C GLY A 15 -6.77 -10.17 -25.73
N ILE A 16 -5.69 -10.89 -26.03
CA ILE A 16 -5.73 -12.10 -26.86
C ILE A 16 -6.45 -13.20 -26.07
N TRP A 17 -7.69 -13.50 -26.46
CA TRP A 17 -8.62 -14.29 -25.67
C TRP A 17 -8.62 -15.76 -26.10
N CYS A 18 -8.00 -16.63 -25.29
CA CYS A 18 -8.01 -18.07 -25.52
C CYS A 18 -9.37 -18.69 -25.11
N GLN A 19 -10.23 -19.01 -26.08
CA GLN A 19 -11.49 -19.73 -25.82
C GLN A 19 -11.23 -21.17 -25.35
N ASN A 20 -11.72 -21.52 -24.16
CA ASN A 20 -11.52 -22.83 -23.54
C ASN A 20 -12.55 -23.87 -24.05
N ASN A 21 -12.43 -24.27 -25.32
CA ASN A 21 -13.44 -25.10 -26.00
C ASN A 21 -13.23 -26.61 -25.73
N ARG A 22 -13.68 -27.10 -24.57
CA ARG A 22 -13.58 -28.52 -24.16
C ARG A 22 -14.84 -29.34 -24.47
N ASN A 23 -14.94 -29.83 -25.70
CA ASN A 23 -15.80 -31.00 -26.02
C ASN A 23 -14.97 -32.29 -25.92
N ALA A 24 -15.19 -33.08 -24.86
CA ALA A 24 -14.39 -34.27 -24.59
C ALA A 24 -14.90 -35.53 -25.32
N LYS A 25 -14.05 -36.13 -26.15
CA LYS A 25 -14.11 -37.57 -26.49
C LYS A 25 -12.76 -38.21 -26.17
N ALA A 26 -12.77 -39.46 -25.73
CA ALA A 26 -11.69 -40.04 -24.96
C ALA A 26 -10.86 -41.11 -25.69
N SER A 27 -9.63 -41.30 -25.18
CA SER A 27 -8.79 -42.51 -25.23
C SER A 27 -7.97 -42.82 -26.49
N GLY A 28 -6.66 -43.04 -26.30
CA GLY A 28 -6.11 -44.35 -26.70
C GLY A 28 -4.66 -44.52 -27.15
N LYS A 29 -3.64 -44.31 -26.29
CA LYS A 29 -2.26 -44.90 -26.39
C LYS A 29 -1.43 -44.44 -27.63
N SER A 30 -0.15 -44.76 -27.88
CA SER A 30 1.14 -44.88 -27.11
C SER A 30 2.26 -45.20 -28.16
N THR A 31 3.61 -45.14 -28.04
CA THR A 31 4.65 -45.14 -26.96
C THR A 31 6.04 -44.75 -27.59
N LYS A 32 7.13 -44.64 -26.78
CA LYS A 32 8.58 -44.81 -27.16
C LYS A 32 9.24 -43.68 -28.03
N LYS A 33 10.57 -43.40 -28.02
CA LYS A 33 11.75 -43.78 -27.17
C LYS A 33 13.00 -42.86 -27.40
N SER A 34 13.72 -42.50 -26.32
CA SER A 34 15.21 -42.30 -26.16
C SER A 34 16.16 -41.54 -27.15
N GLY A 35 17.01 -40.65 -26.59
CA GLY A 35 18.37 -40.27 -27.07
C GLY A 35 18.53 -38.80 -27.53
N GLY A 36 19.65 -38.08 -27.38
CA GLY A 36 20.93 -38.30 -26.64
C GLY A 36 22.13 -37.56 -27.29
N GLY A 37 22.98 -36.80 -26.54
CA GLY A 37 24.18 -36.11 -27.09
C GLY A 37 24.89 -35.12 -26.13
N GLN A 38 26.12 -34.70 -26.43
CA GLN A 38 27.03 -33.87 -25.59
C GLN A 38 27.67 -32.70 -26.38
N GLY A 39 28.28 -31.73 -25.67
CA GLY A 39 29.24 -30.73 -26.18
C GLY A 39 28.69 -29.30 -26.33
N GLY A 40 29.48 -28.23 -26.19
CA GLY A 40 30.89 -28.14 -25.79
C GLY A 40 31.46 -26.71 -25.91
N ASP A 41 32.60 -26.48 -25.24
CA ASP A 41 33.51 -25.31 -25.36
C ASP A 41 33.04 -23.89 -24.97
N ALA A 42 34.02 -22.97 -24.93
CA ALA A 42 34.00 -21.65 -24.31
C ALA A 42 34.98 -20.69 -25.04
N VAL A 43 35.40 -19.58 -24.39
CA VAL A 43 36.44 -18.63 -24.87
C VAL A 43 35.89 -17.71 -26.00
N GLN A 44 36.23 -16.42 -26.18
CA GLN A 44 37.26 -15.52 -25.64
C GLN A 44 36.74 -14.07 -25.46
N ALA A 45 37.47 -13.24 -24.72
CA ALA A 45 37.42 -11.77 -24.83
C ALA A 45 38.82 -11.24 -25.19
N PRO A 46 38.93 -10.21 -26.04
CA PRO A 46 39.79 -9.04 -25.73
C PRO A 46 39.32 -7.73 -26.42
N PRO A 47 40.05 -6.58 -26.33
CA PRO A 47 40.83 -6.04 -25.21
C PRO A 47 40.49 -4.56 -24.87
N VAL A 48 41.16 -4.07 -23.83
CA VAL A 48 41.28 -2.67 -23.38
C VAL A 48 42.01 -1.78 -24.41
N VAL A 49 41.65 -0.49 -24.48
CA VAL A 49 42.63 0.61 -24.67
C VAL A 49 42.27 1.73 -23.68
N ASP A 50 43.29 2.34 -23.06
CA ASP A 50 43.19 3.46 -22.11
C ASP A 50 43.89 4.70 -22.70
N VAL A 51 43.36 5.89 -22.45
CA VAL A 51 44.04 7.18 -22.70
C VAL A 51 43.66 8.18 -21.61
N THR A 52 44.63 8.53 -20.78
CA THR A 52 44.57 9.65 -19.83
C THR A 52 45.53 10.77 -20.27
N GLN A 53 45.09 12.04 -20.14
CA GLN A 53 45.87 13.29 -19.98
C GLN A 53 44.84 14.46 -20.00
N THR A 54 44.54 15.22 -18.94
CA THR A 54 45.31 16.14 -18.06
C THR A 54 45.57 17.54 -18.62
N SER A 55 45.58 18.54 -17.72
CA SER A 55 46.06 19.94 -17.86
C SER A 55 45.09 20.96 -18.52
N THR A 56 45.05 22.25 -18.16
CA THR A 56 45.32 22.96 -16.87
C THR A 56 44.82 24.42 -16.92
N GLY A 57 44.34 24.95 -15.78
CA GLY A 57 44.30 26.39 -15.48
C GLY A 57 43.16 27.23 -16.09
N ASN A 58 42.94 28.49 -15.68
CA ASN A 58 43.53 29.22 -14.55
C ASN A 58 42.67 30.45 -14.16
N THR A 59 42.70 30.88 -12.88
CA THR A 59 42.23 32.20 -12.34
C THR A 59 40.76 32.61 -12.58
N GLY A 60 40.10 33.44 -11.75
CA GLY A 60 40.48 34.05 -10.46
C GLY A 60 39.71 35.36 -10.22
N GLY A 61 39.26 35.63 -8.98
CA GLY A 61 38.58 36.90 -8.66
C GLY A 61 37.86 36.92 -7.31
N THR A 62 38.34 37.72 -6.36
CA THR A 62 37.74 37.95 -5.04
C THR A 62 37.23 39.38 -4.90
N GLY A 63 36.21 39.59 -4.07
CA GLY A 63 35.68 40.93 -3.74
C GLY A 63 34.78 40.90 -2.51
N SER A 64 34.99 41.83 -1.58
CA SER A 64 34.23 41.96 -0.32
C SER A 64 34.31 43.39 0.19
N ASN A 65 33.25 43.93 0.81
CA ASN A 65 33.39 45.03 1.75
C ASN A 65 32.19 45.22 2.72
N ARG A 66 32.37 46.12 3.71
CA ARG A 66 31.47 46.38 4.85
C ARG A 66 31.06 47.87 4.97
N GLY A 67 30.00 48.14 5.74
CA GLY A 67 29.71 49.42 6.40
C GLY A 67 28.19 49.68 6.53
N THR A 68 27.49 49.98 7.64
CA THR A 68 27.69 50.62 8.97
C THR A 68 27.23 52.09 9.06
N GLY A 69 26.17 52.40 9.83
CA GLY A 69 25.85 53.77 10.27
C GLY A 69 24.36 54.06 10.60
N GLY A 70 24.15 54.87 11.65
CA GLY A 70 22.91 55.60 12.05
C GLY A 70 23.35 56.82 12.90
N PRO A 71 22.51 57.48 13.75
CA PRO A 71 21.07 57.32 14.02
C PRO A 71 20.26 58.66 14.14
N GLY A 72 18.97 58.59 14.51
CA GLY A 72 18.15 59.71 15.08
C GLY A 72 17.29 60.54 14.09
N GLY A 73 16.23 61.25 14.52
CA GLY A 73 15.47 61.12 15.78
C GLY A 73 14.79 62.40 16.33
N THR A 74 13.51 62.66 15.99
CA THR A 74 12.53 63.51 16.72
C THR A 74 11.10 63.22 16.22
N ALA A 75 10.05 63.72 16.89
CA ALA A 75 8.65 63.32 16.65
C ALA A 75 7.64 64.48 16.74
N GLU A 76 6.46 64.30 16.14
CA GLU A 76 5.20 64.88 16.61
C GLU A 76 3.99 64.00 16.19
N ALA A 77 2.78 64.27 16.70
CA ALA A 77 1.70 63.27 16.78
C ALA A 77 0.50 63.50 15.84
N GLY A 78 -0.13 62.40 15.41
CA GLY A 78 -1.40 62.38 14.66
C GLY A 78 -2.18 61.09 14.95
N LEU A 79 -3.51 61.17 14.97
CA LEU A 79 -4.41 60.12 15.47
C LEU A 79 -4.84 59.10 14.38
N GLY A 80 -5.01 57.84 14.81
CA GLY A 80 -5.98 56.91 14.21
C GLY A 80 -5.45 55.93 13.16
N GLY A 81 -5.20 54.67 13.58
CA GLY A 81 -4.92 53.56 12.66
C GLY A 81 -4.62 52.27 13.39
N ALA A 82 -5.57 51.33 13.42
CA ALA A 82 -5.39 50.05 14.11
C ALA A 82 -4.60 49.05 13.25
N ALA A 83 -3.28 48.97 13.48
CA ALA A 83 -2.40 47.94 12.92
C ALA A 83 -1.33 47.56 13.96
N GLY A 84 -1.00 46.27 14.09
CA GLY A 84 0.05 45.83 15.03
C GLY A 84 -0.15 44.44 15.65
N ALA A 85 -1.35 43.86 15.55
CA ALA A 85 -1.53 42.44 15.84
C ALA A 85 -0.79 41.63 14.77
N GLN A 86 0.44 41.18 15.07
CA GLN A 86 1.16 40.24 14.22
C GLN A 86 0.29 38.99 14.04
N ALA A 87 -0.11 38.71 12.80
CA ALA A 87 -0.83 37.50 12.49
C ALA A 87 0.07 36.29 12.77
N ALA A 88 -0.13 35.65 13.92
CA ALA A 88 0.40 34.33 14.21
C ALA A 88 -0.15 33.39 13.13
N GLY A 89 0.66 33.14 12.09
CA GLY A 89 0.19 32.57 10.83
C GLY A 89 -0.58 31.28 11.07
N GLN A 90 -1.84 31.25 10.62
CA GLN A 90 -2.77 30.14 10.89
C GLN A 90 -2.08 28.81 10.60
N GLN A 91 -1.89 27.99 11.65
CA GLN A 91 -1.12 26.76 11.57
C GLN A 91 -1.97 25.65 10.92
N THR A 92 -2.09 25.75 9.60
CA THR A 92 -2.80 24.85 8.68
C THR A 92 -2.81 23.40 9.16
N ASP A 93 -3.97 22.75 9.10
CA ASP A 93 -4.10 21.34 9.49
C ASP A 93 -3.23 20.39 8.68
N ASP A 94 -2.99 20.73 7.41
CA ASP A 94 -2.12 19.99 6.50
C ASP A 94 -0.72 19.67 7.05
N MET A 95 -0.25 18.49 6.69
CA MET A 95 1.16 18.11 6.76
C MET A 95 1.96 18.87 5.69
N ARG A 96 3.20 19.26 5.98
CA ARG A 96 4.10 19.97 5.05
C ARG A 96 5.14 19.04 4.46
N LEU A 97 5.44 19.20 3.17
CA LEU A 97 6.45 18.40 2.47
C LEU A 97 7.88 18.70 2.97
N HIS A 98 8.65 17.63 3.16
CA HIS A 98 10.08 17.64 3.41
C HIS A 98 10.77 16.61 2.49
N PHE A 99 11.65 17.09 1.61
CA PHE A 99 12.59 16.22 0.90
C PHE A 99 13.65 15.68 1.85
N LEU A 100 14.17 14.48 1.57
CA LEU A 100 15.26 13.88 2.33
C LEU A 100 16.53 14.73 2.23
N LYS A 101 17.26 14.90 3.35
CA LYS A 101 18.57 15.56 3.34
C LYS A 101 19.62 14.73 2.59
N ASN A 102 19.45 13.40 2.59
CA ASN A 102 20.27 12.49 1.81
C ASN A 102 19.73 12.42 0.38
N THR A 103 20.20 13.34 -0.47
CA THR A 103 19.75 13.46 -1.87
C THR A 103 20.13 12.28 -2.77
N GLN A 104 20.94 11.34 -2.28
CA GLN A 104 21.21 10.07 -2.96
C GLN A 104 20.07 9.04 -2.79
N VAL A 105 19.03 9.35 -1.99
CA VAL A 105 17.87 8.48 -1.81
C VAL A 105 16.66 9.05 -2.56
N THR A 106 16.29 8.35 -3.64
CA THR A 106 15.45 8.88 -4.71
C THR A 106 14.20 8.04 -4.97
N CYS A 107 13.25 8.66 -5.65
CA CYS A 107 12.19 7.99 -6.40
C CYS A 107 12.75 7.26 -7.64
N ASN A 108 11.92 6.48 -8.33
CA ASN A 108 12.32 5.68 -9.49
C ASN A 108 12.93 6.50 -10.65
N ASP A 109 12.56 7.76 -10.82
CA ASP A 109 13.09 8.67 -11.85
C ASP A 109 14.37 9.43 -11.44
N GLY A 110 14.91 9.15 -10.24
CA GLY A 110 16.07 9.86 -9.69
C GLY A 110 15.75 11.18 -8.98
N THR A 111 14.49 11.59 -8.87
CA THR A 111 14.11 12.75 -8.05
C THR A 111 14.22 12.43 -6.56
N VAL A 112 14.62 13.41 -5.74
CA VAL A 112 14.85 13.19 -4.29
C VAL A 112 13.53 12.79 -3.62
N ALA A 113 13.55 11.69 -2.85
CA ALA A 113 12.37 11.23 -2.11
C ALA A 113 12.10 12.12 -0.89
N GLY A 114 11.00 11.87 -0.17
CA GLY A 114 10.59 12.73 0.95
C GLY A 114 9.39 12.21 1.71
N PHE A 115 8.90 13.04 2.63
CA PHE A 115 7.78 12.77 3.51
C PHE A 115 7.02 14.06 3.84
N TYR A 116 5.75 13.95 4.19
CA TYR A 116 4.98 15.08 4.73
C TYR A 116 4.90 14.95 6.25
N LEU A 117 5.00 16.06 6.99
CA LEU A 117 5.00 16.08 8.46
C LEU A 117 3.98 17.09 9.03
N LYS A 118 3.24 16.66 10.06
CA LYS A 118 2.48 17.52 10.98
C LYS A 118 2.97 17.24 12.41
N GLU A 119 3.72 18.18 12.98
CA GLU A 119 4.24 18.11 14.35
C GLU A 119 3.14 18.41 15.38
N PHE A 120 2.99 17.55 16.39
CA PHE A 120 2.15 17.77 17.56
C PHE A 120 3.03 17.88 18.81
N ARG A 121 3.46 19.11 19.12
CA ARG A 121 4.38 19.40 20.22
C ARG A 121 3.84 18.86 21.56
N GLY A 122 4.71 18.18 22.30
CA GLY A 122 4.37 17.48 23.54
C GLY A 122 3.89 16.04 23.35
N SER A 123 3.42 15.67 22.15
CA SER A 123 3.02 14.28 21.87
C SER A 123 4.24 13.38 21.71
N ARG A 124 4.23 12.25 22.43
CA ARG A 124 5.24 11.17 22.32
C ARG A 124 4.75 9.99 21.48
N ARG A 125 3.66 10.16 20.73
CA ARG A 125 3.19 9.20 19.73
C ARG A 125 3.55 9.70 18.34
N TRP A 126 3.95 8.77 17.48
CA TRP A 126 4.29 9.01 16.09
C TRP A 126 3.55 8.00 15.22
N LEU A 127 3.06 8.46 14.06
CA LEU A 127 2.36 7.66 13.07
C LEU A 127 3.03 7.87 11.71
N LEU A 128 3.74 6.85 11.23
CA LEU A 128 4.47 6.86 9.96
C LEU A 128 3.71 5.99 8.97
N PHE A 129 3.02 6.63 8.02
CA PHE A 129 2.15 5.98 7.04
C PHE A 129 2.85 5.79 5.70
N LEU A 130 2.87 4.54 5.21
CA LEU A 130 3.35 4.15 3.90
C LEU A 130 2.19 4.16 2.89
N GLU A 131 2.30 4.97 1.84
CA GLU A 131 1.35 4.92 0.73
C GLU A 131 1.43 3.57 -0.03
N GLY A 132 0.32 3.14 -0.62
CA GLY A 132 0.23 1.98 -1.50
C GLY A 132 0.12 2.34 -2.98
N GLY A 133 -0.31 1.37 -3.79
CA GLY A 133 -0.57 1.56 -5.22
C GLY A 133 0.31 0.70 -6.13
N TRP A 134 0.14 -0.63 -6.05
CA TRP A 134 0.78 -1.62 -6.94
C TRP A 134 2.32 -1.59 -6.94
N CYS A 135 2.95 -2.18 -7.94
CA CYS A 135 4.40 -2.17 -8.18
C CYS A 135 4.66 -2.13 -9.69
N CYS A 136 5.92 -2.17 -10.12
CA CYS A 136 6.29 -2.54 -11.49
C CYS A 136 7.45 -3.53 -11.45
N TYR A 137 7.40 -4.58 -12.28
CA TYR A 137 8.23 -5.78 -12.15
C TYR A 137 8.99 -6.15 -13.43
N SER A 138 8.85 -5.34 -14.48
CA SER A 138 9.62 -5.40 -15.72
C SER A 138 9.89 -3.97 -16.20
N ARG A 139 10.78 -3.80 -17.19
CA ARG A 139 11.02 -2.47 -17.76
C ARG A 139 9.73 -1.89 -18.36
N GLU A 140 9.00 -2.69 -19.12
CA GLU A 140 7.80 -2.30 -19.86
C GLU A 140 6.67 -1.89 -18.91
N THR A 141 6.54 -2.61 -17.79
CA THR A 141 5.56 -2.26 -16.74
C THR A 141 5.98 -1.02 -15.94
N CYS A 142 7.28 -0.76 -15.76
CA CYS A 142 7.76 0.47 -15.15
C CYS A 142 7.63 1.68 -16.10
N ASP A 143 7.99 1.54 -17.37
CA ASP A 143 7.84 2.58 -18.41
C ASP A 143 6.35 2.96 -18.57
N SER A 144 5.46 1.96 -18.62
CA SER A 144 3.99 2.16 -18.63
C SER A 144 3.47 2.83 -17.35
N ARG A 145 3.96 2.41 -16.17
CA ARG A 145 3.59 3.02 -14.88
C ARG A 145 4.05 4.48 -14.78
N TYR A 146 5.21 4.81 -15.32
CA TYR A 146 5.72 6.20 -15.34
C TYR A 146 4.87 7.09 -16.24
N GLN A 147 4.45 6.59 -17.41
CA GLN A 147 3.58 7.32 -18.33
C GLN A 147 2.17 7.55 -17.76
N ASN A 148 1.58 6.55 -17.10
CA ASN A 148 0.19 6.60 -16.64
C ASN A 148 0.00 7.12 -15.21
N ILE A 149 0.97 6.89 -14.30
CA ILE A 149 0.86 7.25 -12.87
C ILE A 149 2.19 7.82 -12.34
N PRO A 150 2.77 8.88 -12.94
CA PRO A 150 4.10 9.39 -12.59
C PRO A 150 4.25 9.81 -11.12
N ARG A 151 3.14 10.19 -10.45
CA ARG A 151 3.12 10.53 -9.01
C ARG A 151 3.60 9.40 -8.08
N LEU A 152 3.59 8.15 -8.57
CA LEU A 152 4.06 6.96 -7.85
C LEU A 152 5.46 6.48 -8.31
N MET A 153 6.19 7.33 -9.03
CA MET A 153 7.56 7.10 -9.52
C MET A 153 8.46 8.34 -9.48
N SER A 154 7.89 9.52 -9.20
CA SER A 154 8.56 10.83 -9.16
C SER A 154 8.05 11.70 -8.01
N SER A 155 8.91 12.52 -7.42
CA SER A 155 8.52 13.58 -6.48
C SER A 155 8.30 14.95 -7.14
N SER A 156 8.59 15.11 -8.44
CA SER A 156 8.48 16.39 -9.17
C SER A 156 7.08 17.04 -9.10
N GLY A 157 6.03 16.22 -9.04
CA GLY A 157 4.64 16.67 -9.00
C GLY A 157 4.03 16.79 -7.60
N TRP A 158 4.83 16.71 -6.53
CA TRP A 158 4.31 16.70 -5.16
C TRP A 158 3.93 18.11 -4.65
N PRO A 159 2.70 18.32 -4.13
CA PRO A 159 2.31 19.60 -3.53
C PRO A 159 3.10 19.91 -2.26
N GLN A 160 3.21 21.19 -1.91
CA GLN A 160 3.95 21.62 -0.71
C GLN A 160 3.23 21.29 0.61
N THR A 161 1.92 21.06 0.56
CA THR A 161 1.12 20.58 1.69
C THR A 161 0.23 19.41 1.28
N LYS A 162 -0.16 18.60 2.26
CA LYS A 162 -1.11 17.49 2.08
C LYS A 162 -2.01 17.42 3.32
N ARG A 163 -3.32 17.57 3.12
CA ARG A 163 -4.32 17.31 4.16
C ARG A 163 -4.27 15.84 4.59
N GLY A 164 -4.27 15.62 5.90
CA GLY A 164 -4.44 14.29 6.49
C GLY A 164 -5.92 13.90 6.58
N THR A 165 -6.23 12.62 6.38
CA THR A 165 -7.58 12.05 6.43
C THR A 165 -7.57 10.68 7.12
N GLY A 166 -8.72 10.23 7.62
CA GLY A 166 -8.85 9.02 8.43
C GLY A 166 -7.90 9.06 9.62
N ILE A 167 -7.10 8.00 9.79
CA ILE A 167 -6.08 7.92 10.87
C ILE A 167 -4.98 9.00 10.78
N LEU A 168 -4.85 9.70 9.64
CA LEU A 168 -3.93 10.83 9.47
C LEU A 168 -4.57 12.19 9.70
N SER A 169 -5.87 12.26 10.00
CA SER A 169 -6.56 13.52 10.30
C SER A 169 -6.15 14.07 11.66
N SER A 170 -6.01 15.40 11.75
CA SER A 170 -5.81 16.15 12.99
C SER A 170 -7.11 16.45 13.75
N GLN A 171 -8.27 16.11 13.17
CA GLN A 171 -9.58 16.37 13.75
C GLN A 171 -10.06 15.17 14.58
N ALA A 172 -10.59 15.43 15.78
CA ALA A 172 -10.94 14.38 16.75
C ALA A 172 -12.19 13.58 16.34
N GLU A 173 -13.04 14.17 15.52
CA GLU A 173 -14.29 13.61 14.99
C GLU A 173 -13.99 12.53 13.95
N GLU A 174 -12.94 12.73 13.15
CA GLU A 174 -12.44 11.81 12.12
C GLU A 174 -11.43 10.81 12.71
N ASN A 175 -10.65 11.22 13.71
CA ASN A 175 -9.59 10.43 14.33
C ASN A 175 -9.65 10.47 15.88
N PRO A 176 -10.62 9.80 16.52
CA PRO A 176 -10.92 9.96 17.96
C PRO A 176 -9.78 9.62 18.93
N HIS A 177 -8.77 8.89 18.47
CA HIS A 177 -7.72 8.36 19.34
C HIS A 177 -6.29 8.79 18.95
N TRP A 178 -6.02 9.11 17.69
CA TRP A 178 -4.67 9.40 17.19
C TRP A 178 -4.50 10.79 16.55
N HIS A 179 -5.53 11.66 16.56
CA HIS A 179 -5.49 13.02 15.97
C HIS A 179 -4.34 13.91 16.44
N ASN A 180 -3.86 13.69 17.67
CA ASN A 180 -2.77 14.43 18.31
C ASN A 180 -1.45 13.61 18.41
N ALA A 181 -1.25 12.61 17.55
CA ALA A 181 0.07 12.03 17.29
C ALA A 181 0.87 12.93 16.33
N ASN A 182 2.21 12.81 16.32
CA ASN A 182 3.00 13.40 15.23
C ASN A 182 2.76 12.57 13.96
N ILE A 183 2.24 13.21 12.91
CA ILE A 183 1.75 12.51 11.71
C ILE A 183 2.76 12.67 10.58
N VAL A 184 3.15 11.54 9.99
CA VAL A 184 4.10 11.44 8.88
C VAL A 184 3.47 10.62 7.75
N PHE A 185 3.37 11.19 6.56
CA PHE A 185 2.95 10.48 5.35
C PHE A 185 4.16 10.34 4.41
N ILE A 186 4.55 9.11 4.09
CA ILE A 186 5.67 8.80 3.19
C ILE A 186 5.05 8.39 1.83
N PRO A 187 5.14 9.21 0.78
CA PRO A 187 4.54 8.90 -0.51
C PRO A 187 5.32 7.80 -1.23
N TYR A 188 4.61 6.96 -1.98
CA TYR A 188 5.16 5.76 -2.58
C TYR A 188 5.68 6.03 -4.00
N CYS A 189 6.95 6.44 -4.12
CA CYS A 189 7.60 6.69 -5.40
C CYS A 189 8.70 5.67 -5.78
N SER A 190 8.73 4.52 -5.09
CA SER A 190 9.74 3.47 -5.27
C SER A 190 9.26 2.24 -6.05
N SER A 191 7.94 2.04 -6.22
CA SER A 191 7.33 0.96 -7.04
C SER A 191 7.73 -0.49 -6.72
N ASP A 192 8.29 -0.73 -5.53
CA ASP A 192 8.98 -1.95 -5.09
C ASP A 192 8.33 -2.64 -3.88
N VAL A 193 7.09 -2.27 -3.54
CA VAL A 193 6.37 -2.70 -2.32
C VAL A 193 7.20 -2.42 -1.05
N TRP A 194 7.93 -1.31 -1.05
CA TRP A 194 8.81 -0.86 0.04
C TRP A 194 9.97 -1.82 0.37
N SER A 195 10.38 -2.66 -0.58
CA SER A 195 11.29 -3.79 -0.30
C SER A 195 12.78 -3.54 -0.56
N ALA A 196 13.20 -2.53 -1.34
CA ALA A 196 14.58 -2.45 -1.85
C ALA A 196 15.41 -1.26 -1.31
N GLU A 197 16.73 -1.31 -1.54
CA GLU A 197 17.73 -0.40 -0.94
C GLU A 197 18.74 0.21 -1.93
N TYR A 198 18.60 -0.05 -3.25
CA TYR A 198 19.58 0.30 -4.29
C TYR A 198 18.91 0.96 -5.52
N THR A 199 18.80 0.29 -6.67
CA THR A 199 18.15 0.82 -7.88
C THR A 199 16.67 1.16 -7.65
N PHE A 200 16.04 0.40 -6.75
CA PHE A 200 14.75 0.67 -6.15
C PHE A 200 15.01 0.86 -4.66
N MET A 201 14.35 1.81 -3.99
CA MET A 201 14.81 2.35 -2.69
C MET A 201 13.78 2.35 -1.56
N GLY A 202 12.68 1.61 -1.63
CA GLY A 202 11.59 1.70 -0.66
C GLY A 202 11.99 1.48 0.81
N SER A 203 12.76 0.41 1.12
CA SER A 203 13.28 0.16 2.48
C SER A 203 14.23 1.29 2.92
N GLN A 204 15.07 1.76 1.99
CA GLN A 204 16.05 2.81 2.24
C GLN A 204 15.43 4.22 2.40
N ILE A 205 14.30 4.51 1.74
CA ILE A 205 13.50 5.73 1.94
C ILE A 205 12.97 5.77 3.38
N ILE A 206 12.35 4.69 3.85
CA ILE A 206 11.84 4.59 5.23
C ILE A 206 12.98 4.84 6.23
N ARG A 207 14.16 4.25 5.97
CA ARG A 207 15.36 4.41 6.79
C ARG A 207 15.85 5.86 6.87
N GLU A 208 15.91 6.59 5.75
CA GLU A 208 16.32 7.99 5.78
C GLU A 208 15.24 8.93 6.34
N VAL A 209 13.96 8.65 6.15
CA VAL A 209 12.87 9.40 6.82
C VAL A 209 13.05 9.32 8.34
N ILE A 210 13.30 8.13 8.90
CA ILE A 210 13.54 7.97 10.34
C ILE A 210 14.77 8.77 10.81
N LYS A 211 15.84 8.85 10.02
CA LYS A 211 17.00 9.72 10.32
C LYS A 211 16.62 11.21 10.31
N ASP A 212 15.86 11.66 9.32
CA ASP A 212 15.47 13.07 9.21
C ASP A 212 14.43 13.49 10.26
N LEU A 213 13.72 12.54 10.86
CA LEU A 213 12.87 12.74 12.03
C LEU A 213 13.61 12.77 13.39
N ILE A 214 14.91 12.42 13.44
CA ILE A 214 15.73 12.58 14.67
C ILE A 214 15.70 14.02 15.20
N PRO A 215 16.06 15.08 14.42
CA PRO A 215 15.95 16.46 14.86
C PRO A 215 14.50 16.96 15.02
N LYS A 216 13.50 16.17 14.61
CA LYS A 216 12.07 16.42 14.87
C LYS A 216 11.58 15.79 16.17
N GLY A 217 12.44 15.06 16.89
CA GLY A 217 12.14 14.52 18.21
C GLY A 217 11.61 13.08 18.24
N ILE A 218 11.71 12.30 17.15
CA ILE A 218 11.27 10.88 17.17
C ILE A 218 11.99 10.03 18.22
N LYS A 219 13.22 10.40 18.61
CA LYS A 219 13.94 9.79 19.75
C LYS A 219 13.22 9.91 21.10
N LEU A 220 12.32 10.87 21.26
CA LEU A 220 11.50 11.07 22.47
C LEU A 220 10.15 10.35 22.42
N ALA A 221 9.90 9.56 21.36
CA ALA A 221 8.70 8.76 21.24
C ALA A 221 8.61 7.68 22.33
N LYS A 222 7.37 7.33 22.69
CA LYS A 222 7.04 6.16 23.52
C LYS A 222 6.25 5.10 22.74
N VAL A 223 5.60 5.51 21.64
CA VAL A 223 5.07 4.61 20.62
C VAL A 223 5.37 5.19 19.24
N VAL A 224 5.86 4.36 18.32
CA VAL A 224 5.93 4.66 16.88
C VAL A 224 5.08 3.62 16.17
N MET A 225 3.97 4.04 15.57
CA MET A 225 3.15 3.19 14.73
C MET A 225 3.62 3.33 13.28
N LEU A 226 4.17 2.27 12.72
CA LEU A 226 4.38 2.12 11.27
C LEU A 226 3.08 1.59 10.68
N SER A 227 2.42 2.39 9.86
CA SER A 227 1.14 2.06 9.23
C SER A 227 1.25 2.11 7.70
N GLY A 228 0.30 1.52 6.99
CA GLY A 228 0.27 1.63 5.52
C GLY A 228 -0.89 0.85 4.91
N THR A 229 -1.29 1.27 3.71
CA THR A 229 -2.42 0.69 2.96
C THR A 229 -1.95 -0.03 1.69
N SER A 230 -2.59 -1.12 1.28
CA SER A 230 -2.27 -1.88 0.06
C SER A 230 -0.78 -2.31 0.07
N ALA A 231 -0.01 -2.02 -0.99
CA ALA A 231 1.44 -2.23 -1.06
C ALA A 231 2.21 -1.56 0.11
N GLY A 232 1.70 -0.47 0.67
CA GLY A 232 2.21 0.15 1.90
C GLY A 232 1.98 -0.71 3.14
N GLY A 233 0.84 -1.41 3.23
CA GLY A 233 0.54 -2.36 4.31
C GLY A 233 1.45 -3.57 4.27
N THR A 234 1.71 -4.14 3.08
CA THR A 234 2.75 -5.16 2.91
C THR A 234 4.14 -4.60 3.25
N GLY A 235 4.39 -3.33 2.89
CA GLY A 235 5.59 -2.58 3.27
C GLY A 235 5.81 -2.45 4.78
N VAL A 236 4.74 -2.33 5.59
CA VAL A 236 4.83 -2.37 7.06
C VAL A 236 5.41 -3.71 7.52
N LEU A 237 4.85 -4.83 7.06
CA LEU A 237 5.31 -6.17 7.43
C LEU A 237 6.78 -6.38 7.06
N LEU A 238 7.19 -5.96 5.86
CA LEU A 238 8.55 -6.11 5.35
C LEU A 238 9.60 -5.25 6.08
N ASN A 239 9.20 -4.16 6.74
CA ASN A 239 10.13 -3.18 7.32
C ASN A 239 10.02 -2.98 8.84
N ILE A 240 8.96 -3.44 9.51
CA ILE A 240 8.72 -3.11 10.92
C ILE A 240 9.89 -3.48 11.85
N GLU A 241 10.50 -4.65 11.66
CA GLU A 241 11.66 -5.09 12.44
C GLU A 241 12.93 -4.25 12.15
N ARG A 242 13.07 -3.72 10.93
CA ARG A 242 14.14 -2.76 10.58
C ARG A 242 13.93 -1.43 11.27
N VAL A 243 12.68 -0.94 11.28
CA VAL A 243 12.27 0.30 11.95
C VAL A 243 12.47 0.19 13.47
N ALA A 244 12.12 -0.95 14.07
CA ALA A 244 12.38 -1.26 15.47
C ALA A 244 13.87 -1.22 15.80
N SER A 245 14.70 -2.01 15.08
CA SER A 245 16.13 -2.05 15.35
C SER A 245 16.84 -0.72 15.03
N GLN A 246 16.39 0.03 14.02
CA GLN A 246 16.93 1.37 13.74
C GLN A 246 16.64 2.35 14.87
N LEU A 247 15.41 2.37 15.42
CA LEU A 247 15.06 3.25 16.52
C LEU A 247 15.79 2.87 17.82
N GLU A 248 15.97 1.57 18.07
CA GLU A 248 16.80 1.05 19.17
C GLU A 248 18.28 1.47 19.02
N GLN A 249 18.89 1.25 17.85
CA GLN A 249 20.26 1.68 17.53
C GLN A 249 20.46 3.20 17.64
N LEU A 250 19.42 3.98 17.35
CA LEU A 250 19.42 5.43 17.54
C LEU A 250 19.21 5.84 19.01
N GLY A 251 18.96 4.90 19.93
CA GLY A 251 18.73 5.17 21.35
C GLY A 251 17.37 5.79 21.63
N ALA A 252 16.29 5.25 21.06
CA ALA A 252 14.90 5.62 21.34
C ALA A 252 14.19 4.51 22.13
N GLU A 253 13.61 4.85 23.28
CA GLU A 253 12.85 3.93 24.15
C GLU A 253 11.40 3.69 23.65
N ALA A 254 11.20 3.66 22.32
CA ALA A 254 9.89 3.67 21.70
C ALA A 254 9.40 2.26 21.37
N GLN A 255 8.18 1.91 21.78
CA GLN A 255 7.56 0.68 21.29
C GLN A 255 7.14 0.87 19.82
N VAL A 256 7.80 0.16 18.91
CA VAL A 256 7.36 0.08 17.50
C VAL A 256 6.17 -0.86 17.39
N ARG A 257 5.20 -0.48 16.55
CA ARG A 257 3.95 -1.21 16.33
C ARG A 257 3.53 -1.12 14.86
N GLY A 258 2.88 -2.15 14.34
CA GLY A 258 2.40 -2.19 12.95
C GLY A 258 0.90 -1.96 12.83
N LEU A 259 0.47 -1.27 11.78
CA LEU A 259 -0.92 -1.26 11.32
C LEU A 259 -0.95 -1.52 9.82
N VAL A 260 -1.32 -2.76 9.47
CA VAL A 260 -1.40 -3.24 8.09
C VAL A 260 -2.83 -3.07 7.62
N ASP A 261 -3.07 -2.26 6.59
CA ASP A 261 -4.37 -2.09 5.94
C ASP A 261 -4.32 -2.61 4.50
N SER A 262 -5.24 -3.49 4.11
CA SER A 262 -5.29 -4.13 2.78
C SER A 262 -3.95 -4.69 2.27
N GLY A 263 -3.05 -5.09 3.18
CA GLY A 263 -1.69 -5.54 2.87
C GLY A 263 -1.48 -7.05 3.04
N TRP A 264 -2.54 -7.80 3.33
CA TRP A 264 -2.51 -9.23 3.65
C TRP A 264 -3.13 -10.04 2.49
N PHE A 265 -2.29 -10.37 1.52
CA PHE A 265 -2.67 -11.15 0.35
C PHE A 265 -2.45 -12.66 0.53
N LEU A 266 -3.09 -13.44 -0.34
CA LEU A 266 -2.91 -14.90 -0.53
C LEU A 266 -2.32 -15.18 -1.92
N GLU A 267 -1.61 -16.30 -2.05
CA GLU A 267 -1.05 -16.77 -3.33
C GLU A 267 -2.12 -17.00 -4.38
N SER A 268 -1.72 -16.96 -5.65
CA SER A 268 -2.67 -17.09 -6.75
C SER A 268 -3.05 -18.55 -6.97
N LYS A 269 -4.33 -18.79 -7.28
CA LYS A 269 -4.83 -20.14 -7.61
C LYS A 269 -4.85 -20.44 -9.10
N GLN A 270 -4.45 -19.48 -9.93
CA GLN A 270 -4.40 -19.67 -11.38
C GLN A 270 -3.26 -20.59 -11.78
N GLN A 271 -3.60 -21.83 -12.17
CA GLN A 271 -2.65 -22.70 -12.85
C GLN A 271 -2.35 -22.11 -14.23
N LYS A 272 -1.07 -21.78 -14.49
CA LYS A 272 -0.64 -21.28 -15.79
C LYS A 272 -0.99 -22.29 -16.88
N SER A 273 -1.75 -21.86 -17.88
CA SER A 273 -1.94 -22.64 -19.10
C SER A 273 -0.56 -22.85 -19.77
N PRO A 274 -0.15 -24.09 -20.05
CA PRO A 274 1.17 -24.38 -20.64
C PRO A 274 1.33 -23.86 -22.08
N ASN A 275 0.25 -23.33 -22.68
CA ASN A 275 0.22 -22.79 -24.04
C ASN A 275 0.15 -21.26 -24.09
N CYS A 276 0.18 -20.54 -22.95
CA CYS A 276 0.20 -19.08 -22.94
C CYS A 276 1.63 -18.54 -23.10
N PRO A 277 1.87 -17.55 -23.98
CA PRO A 277 3.14 -16.81 -24.00
C PRO A 277 3.41 -16.09 -22.67
N GLU A 278 4.69 -15.89 -22.34
CA GLU A 278 5.14 -15.22 -21.10
C GLU A 278 4.71 -13.75 -20.99
N THR A 279 4.12 -13.17 -22.03
CA THR A 279 3.69 -11.76 -22.11
C THR A 279 2.26 -11.50 -21.60
N VAL A 280 1.55 -12.52 -21.10
CA VAL A 280 0.16 -12.39 -20.62
C VAL A 280 0.10 -12.17 -19.10
N SER A 281 -0.37 -10.99 -18.70
CA SER A 281 -0.78 -10.56 -17.34
C SER A 281 -0.38 -11.48 -16.18
N TYR A 282 0.81 -11.22 -15.60
CA TYR A 282 1.29 -11.90 -14.41
C TYR A 282 0.36 -11.74 -13.20
N SER A 283 0.14 -12.81 -12.45
CA SER A 283 -0.56 -12.76 -11.15
C SER A 283 0.25 -11.96 -10.12
N PRO A 284 -0.33 -11.53 -8.99
CA PRO A 284 0.41 -10.83 -7.93
C PRO A 284 1.62 -11.62 -7.43
N GLU A 285 1.50 -12.94 -7.38
CA GLU A 285 2.58 -13.84 -6.97
C GLU A 285 3.75 -13.83 -7.98
N ASP A 286 3.46 -13.86 -9.28
CA ASP A 286 4.48 -13.70 -10.31
C ASP A 286 5.09 -12.29 -10.32
N ALA A 287 4.25 -11.26 -10.13
CA ALA A 287 4.69 -9.86 -10.03
C ALA A 287 5.72 -9.68 -8.89
N ILE A 288 5.49 -10.31 -7.73
CA ILE A 288 6.50 -10.35 -6.64
C ILE A 288 7.71 -11.22 -7.02
N LYS A 289 7.53 -12.42 -7.58
CA LYS A 289 8.65 -13.31 -7.97
C LYS A 289 9.63 -12.68 -8.95
N ILE A 290 9.12 -11.92 -9.91
CA ILE A 290 9.93 -11.22 -10.93
C ILE A 290 10.42 -9.89 -10.35
N GLY A 291 9.52 -9.12 -9.73
CA GLY A 291 9.81 -7.81 -9.12
C GLY A 291 10.93 -7.88 -8.09
N LEU A 292 10.89 -8.85 -7.17
CA LEU A 292 11.93 -9.05 -6.15
C LEU A 292 13.35 -9.16 -6.74
N ARG A 293 13.48 -9.74 -7.95
CA ARG A 293 14.75 -9.82 -8.69
C ARG A 293 15.12 -8.50 -9.36
N LEU A 294 14.16 -7.82 -9.99
CA LEU A 294 14.35 -6.51 -10.62
C LEU A 294 14.76 -5.43 -9.61
N TRP A 295 14.11 -5.41 -8.44
CA TRP A 295 14.31 -4.41 -7.39
C TRP A 295 15.61 -4.63 -6.61
N ASN A 296 16.19 -5.84 -6.67
CA ASN A 296 17.14 -6.34 -5.68
C ASN A 296 16.57 -6.20 -4.24
N GLY A 297 15.30 -6.62 -4.09
CA GLY A 297 14.52 -6.40 -2.86
C GLY A 297 14.98 -7.28 -1.70
N VAL A 298 14.83 -6.75 -0.49
CA VAL A 298 15.21 -7.42 0.76
C VAL A 298 13.99 -7.68 1.64
N VAL A 299 13.86 -8.92 2.12
CA VAL A 299 12.79 -9.34 3.05
C VAL A 299 13.34 -9.51 4.48
N PRO A 300 12.49 -9.54 5.53
CA PRO A 300 12.93 -9.76 6.91
C PRO A 300 13.76 -11.03 7.07
N GLN A 301 14.92 -10.94 7.75
CA GLN A 301 15.92 -12.00 7.81
C GLN A 301 15.37 -13.32 8.37
N ARG A 302 14.52 -13.26 9.40
CA ARG A 302 13.91 -14.44 10.03
C ARG A 302 13.00 -15.20 9.07
N CYS A 303 12.17 -14.50 8.30
CA CYS A 303 11.35 -15.11 7.25
C CYS A 303 12.21 -15.63 6.10
N ARG A 304 13.27 -14.90 5.70
CA ARG A 304 14.22 -15.38 4.68
C ARG A 304 14.84 -16.74 5.05
N GLN A 305 15.02 -17.02 6.34
CA GLN A 305 15.59 -18.27 6.85
C GLN A 305 14.60 -19.46 6.83
N LEU A 306 13.30 -19.23 6.57
CA LEU A 306 12.29 -20.29 6.40
C LEU A 306 12.27 -20.90 4.99
N TYR A 307 12.84 -20.20 4.00
CA TYR A 307 12.68 -20.50 2.57
C TYR A 307 14.03 -20.75 1.89
N LYS A 308 14.02 -21.47 0.76
CA LYS A 308 15.24 -21.70 -0.01
C LYS A 308 15.64 -20.43 -0.77
N ARG A 309 16.90 -20.38 -1.21
CA ARG A 309 17.37 -19.31 -2.11
C ARG A 309 16.57 -19.34 -3.42
N GLY A 310 15.93 -18.22 -3.77
CA GLY A 310 14.98 -18.10 -4.87
C GLY A 310 13.50 -18.20 -4.46
N GLU A 311 13.20 -18.55 -3.20
CA GLU A 311 11.84 -18.66 -2.64
C GLU A 311 11.50 -17.49 -1.67
N GLU A 312 12.38 -16.49 -1.54
CA GLU A 312 12.23 -15.35 -0.60
C GLU A 312 10.97 -14.50 -0.87
N TRP A 313 10.40 -14.59 -2.08
CA TRP A 313 9.12 -13.98 -2.47
C TRP A 313 7.95 -14.41 -1.56
N GLN A 314 8.05 -15.57 -0.91
CA GLN A 314 7.04 -16.03 0.04
C GLN A 314 6.89 -15.10 1.26
N CYS A 315 7.91 -14.31 1.59
CA CYS A 315 7.86 -13.32 2.68
C CYS A 315 7.03 -12.07 2.36
N PHE A 316 6.47 -11.92 1.16
CA PHE A 316 5.52 -10.84 0.86
C PHE A 316 4.08 -11.20 1.27
N PHE A 317 3.82 -12.46 1.64
CA PHE A 317 2.49 -12.94 2.04
C PHE A 317 2.35 -12.90 3.57
N GLY A 318 1.33 -12.19 4.06
CA GLY A 318 1.20 -11.86 5.49
C GLY A 318 1.22 -13.09 6.41
N HIS A 319 0.44 -14.11 6.06
CA HIS A 319 0.33 -15.37 6.81
C HIS A 319 1.63 -16.21 6.83
N LYS A 320 2.61 -15.91 5.96
CA LYS A 320 3.93 -16.55 5.95
C LYS A 320 4.98 -15.76 6.73
N LEU A 321 4.88 -14.44 6.71
CA LEU A 321 5.83 -13.54 7.36
C LEU A 321 5.50 -13.27 8.85
N TYR A 322 4.21 -13.16 9.19
CA TYR A 322 3.73 -12.64 10.49
C TYR A 322 4.32 -13.38 11.70
N SER A 323 4.39 -14.71 11.66
CA SER A 323 4.92 -15.55 12.75
C SER A 323 6.41 -15.35 13.05
N THR A 324 7.13 -14.60 12.21
CA THR A 324 8.57 -14.31 12.40
C THR A 324 8.85 -12.93 13.02
N LEU A 325 7.83 -12.07 13.09
CA LEU A 325 7.92 -10.71 13.63
C LEU A 325 7.99 -10.71 15.16
N THR A 326 8.58 -9.66 15.75
CA THR A 326 8.57 -9.43 17.21
C THR A 326 7.78 -8.19 17.60
N SER A 327 7.72 -7.22 16.70
CA SER A 327 6.91 -6.01 16.86
C SER A 327 5.42 -6.37 16.73
N PRO A 328 4.54 -5.92 17.66
CA PRO A 328 3.12 -6.24 17.57
C PRO A 328 2.47 -5.54 16.37
N VAL A 329 1.70 -6.28 15.58
CA VAL A 329 1.01 -5.79 14.37
C VAL A 329 -0.51 -5.95 14.51
N PHE A 330 -1.25 -4.90 14.16
CA PHE A 330 -2.69 -4.95 13.92
C PHE A 330 -2.94 -5.13 12.42
N VAL A 331 -3.86 -6.03 12.04
CA VAL A 331 -4.22 -6.29 10.63
C VAL A 331 -5.66 -5.86 10.38
N VAL A 332 -5.84 -5.01 9.38
CA VAL A 332 -7.12 -4.62 8.77
C VAL A 332 -7.11 -5.20 7.36
N GLN A 333 -8.05 -6.09 7.07
CA GLN A 333 -8.10 -6.76 5.77
C GLN A 333 -9.56 -7.04 5.38
N TRP A 334 -9.94 -6.61 4.17
CA TRP A 334 -11.23 -6.97 3.59
C TRP A 334 -11.22 -8.44 3.17
N LEU A 335 -12.25 -9.20 3.55
CA LEU A 335 -12.41 -10.62 3.20
C LEU A 335 -12.52 -10.88 1.68
N PHE A 336 -12.85 -9.83 0.92
CA PHE A 336 -13.02 -9.85 -0.54
C PHE A 336 -12.35 -8.61 -1.13
N ASP A 337 -11.05 -8.45 -0.83
CA ASP A 337 -10.24 -7.30 -1.23
C ASP A 337 -10.19 -7.12 -2.77
N GLU A 338 -10.41 -5.90 -3.24
CA GLU A 338 -10.54 -5.64 -4.68
C GLU A 338 -9.22 -5.85 -5.43
N GLU A 339 -8.07 -5.71 -4.77
CA GLU A 339 -6.76 -5.93 -5.39
C GLU A 339 -6.37 -7.42 -5.41
N GLN A 340 -6.78 -8.19 -4.39
CA GLN A 340 -6.71 -9.66 -4.43
C GLN A 340 -7.58 -10.21 -5.58
N LEU A 341 -8.81 -9.71 -5.72
CA LEU A 341 -9.72 -10.11 -6.81
C LEU A 341 -9.18 -9.69 -8.19
N ARG A 342 -8.65 -8.47 -8.33
CA ARG A 342 -8.02 -8.02 -9.59
C ARG A 342 -6.80 -8.86 -9.96
N GLY A 343 -6.03 -9.29 -8.96
CA GLY A 343 -4.93 -10.23 -9.12
C GLY A 343 -5.33 -11.60 -9.67
N GLU A 344 -6.60 -11.98 -9.49
CA GLU A 344 -7.23 -13.18 -10.03
C GLU A 344 -8.05 -12.89 -11.30
N ASN A 345 -7.82 -11.74 -11.96
CA ASN A 345 -8.54 -11.29 -13.14
C ASN A 345 -10.07 -11.20 -12.93
N ILE A 346 -10.50 -10.91 -11.69
CA ILE A 346 -11.91 -10.71 -11.31
C ILE A 346 -12.16 -9.20 -11.15
N TYR A 347 -13.05 -8.66 -11.98
CA TYR A 347 -13.43 -7.24 -11.99
C TYR A 347 -14.91 -7.09 -11.62
N VAL A 348 -15.18 -6.82 -10.35
CA VAL A 348 -16.55 -6.58 -9.84
C VAL A 348 -17.17 -5.38 -10.55
N GLY A 349 -18.40 -5.52 -11.03
CA GLY A 349 -19.15 -4.44 -11.70
C GLY A 349 -18.84 -4.22 -13.19
N GLY A 350 -17.82 -4.87 -13.76
CA GLY A 350 -17.48 -4.71 -15.18
C GLY A 350 -18.14 -5.72 -16.13
N GLN A 351 -18.27 -6.98 -15.70
CA GLN A 351 -18.68 -8.11 -16.55
C GLN A 351 -19.42 -9.18 -15.73
N SER A 352 -20.19 -10.05 -16.40
CA SER A 352 -20.75 -11.26 -15.77
C SER A 352 -19.63 -12.24 -15.42
N LEU A 353 -19.51 -12.58 -14.13
CA LEU A 353 -18.50 -13.52 -13.64
C LEU A 353 -18.75 -14.95 -14.14
N SER A 354 -17.68 -15.71 -14.37
CA SER A 354 -17.77 -17.15 -14.62
C SER A 354 -18.11 -17.92 -13.34
N GLU A 355 -18.59 -19.16 -13.49
CA GLU A 355 -18.83 -20.06 -12.35
C GLU A 355 -17.55 -20.36 -11.56
N GLU A 356 -16.40 -20.43 -12.23
CA GLU A 356 -15.07 -20.57 -11.61
C GLU A 356 -14.70 -19.33 -10.77
N GLN A 357 -14.92 -18.12 -11.31
CA GLN A 357 -14.70 -16.85 -10.59
C GLN A 357 -15.65 -16.70 -9.39
N TRP A 358 -16.90 -17.13 -9.54
CA TRP A 358 -17.88 -17.11 -8.45
C TRP A 358 -17.56 -18.13 -7.34
N GLN A 359 -17.04 -19.31 -7.71
CA GLN A 359 -16.53 -20.27 -6.73
C GLN A 359 -15.27 -19.75 -6.03
N TYR A 360 -14.37 -19.06 -6.75
CA TYR A 360 -13.20 -18.41 -6.15
C TYR A 360 -13.61 -17.37 -5.10
N ILE A 361 -14.55 -16.47 -5.40
CA ILE A 361 -15.03 -15.44 -4.44
C ILE A 361 -15.58 -16.10 -3.17
N GLN A 362 -16.43 -17.12 -3.29
CA GLN A 362 -17.01 -17.84 -2.14
C GLN A 362 -15.94 -18.53 -1.28
N ASN A 363 -14.89 -19.07 -1.91
CA ASN A 363 -13.78 -19.71 -1.21
C ASN A 363 -12.86 -18.68 -0.53
N LEU A 364 -12.50 -17.58 -1.23
CA LEU A 364 -11.57 -16.55 -0.77
C LEU A 364 -11.91 -16.04 0.63
N GLY A 365 -13.19 -15.71 0.87
CA GLY A 365 -13.63 -15.19 2.17
C GLY A 365 -13.44 -16.19 3.31
N SER A 366 -13.36 -17.49 3.04
CA SER A 366 -13.06 -18.52 4.06
C SER A 366 -11.56 -18.75 4.20
N GLU A 367 -10.82 -18.72 3.09
CA GLU A 367 -9.37 -18.88 3.07
C GLU A 367 -8.65 -17.72 3.76
N LEU A 368 -9.13 -16.48 3.58
CA LEU A 368 -8.56 -15.31 4.24
C LEU A 368 -8.79 -15.34 5.76
N LYS A 369 -9.99 -15.77 6.23
CA LYS A 369 -10.25 -16.02 7.67
C LYS A 369 -9.29 -17.06 8.24
N ASN A 370 -9.09 -18.16 7.53
CA ASN A 370 -8.17 -19.22 7.95
C ASN A 370 -6.73 -18.71 8.00
N SER A 371 -6.30 -17.89 7.03
CA SER A 371 -4.97 -17.28 7.07
C SER A 371 -4.76 -16.33 8.27
N LEU A 372 -5.85 -15.76 8.80
CA LEU A 372 -5.85 -14.85 9.94
C LEU A 372 -6.00 -15.56 11.31
N SER A 373 -6.18 -16.89 11.37
CA SER A 373 -6.35 -17.61 12.65
C SER A 373 -5.13 -17.47 13.57
N ASP A 374 -3.95 -17.42 12.97
CA ASP A 374 -2.68 -17.46 13.67
C ASP A 374 -2.20 -16.06 14.09
N VAL A 375 -2.94 -15.00 13.70
CA VAL A 375 -2.71 -13.63 14.14
C VAL A 375 -2.86 -13.53 15.67
N THR A 376 -3.82 -14.29 16.25
CA THR A 376 -3.92 -14.64 17.68
C THR A 376 -4.93 -15.77 17.88
N ASN A 377 -4.63 -16.70 18.79
CA ASN A 377 -5.35 -17.97 18.94
C ASN A 377 -6.82 -17.84 19.45
N TRP A 378 -7.71 -18.53 18.73
CA TRP A 378 -9.07 -19.06 19.01
C TRP A 378 -10.30 -18.17 19.38
N MET A 379 -11.33 -18.33 18.53
CA MET A 379 -12.79 -18.36 18.80
C MET A 379 -13.49 -17.20 19.56
N SER A 380 -13.89 -16.16 18.83
CA SER A 380 -15.32 -15.80 18.65
C SER A 380 -15.47 -14.56 17.73
N PHE A 381 -16.45 -14.58 16.83
CA PHE A 381 -16.47 -13.70 15.65
C PHE A 381 -17.71 -12.80 15.58
N GLN A 382 -17.55 -11.50 15.85
CA GLN A 382 -18.57 -10.48 15.58
C GLN A 382 -17.94 -9.11 15.30
N VAL A 383 -18.07 -8.60 14.07
CA VAL A 383 -17.91 -7.15 13.76
C VAL A 383 -19.20 -6.38 14.13
N ARG A 384 -19.81 -6.72 15.28
CA ARG A 384 -21.08 -6.11 15.74
C ARG A 384 -20.78 -4.93 16.66
N GLY A 385 -21.00 -3.71 16.17
CA GLY A 385 -20.98 -2.48 16.96
C GLY A 385 -19.61 -1.93 17.40
N THR A 386 -18.50 -2.61 17.12
CA THR A 386 -17.15 -2.08 17.38
C THR A 386 -16.53 -1.56 16.09
N SER A 387 -16.32 -0.25 15.99
CA SER A 387 -15.66 0.40 14.86
C SER A 387 -14.13 0.18 14.87
N LEU A 388 -13.50 0.28 13.70
CA LEU A 388 -12.04 0.13 13.57
C LEU A 388 -11.23 1.08 14.48
N PRO A 389 -11.55 2.39 14.61
CA PRO A 389 -10.87 3.26 15.58
C PRO A 389 -10.97 2.74 17.02
N ARG A 390 -12.13 2.21 17.43
CA ARG A 390 -12.31 1.62 18.77
C ARG A 390 -11.48 0.34 18.93
N ALA A 391 -11.47 -0.55 17.94
CA ALA A 391 -10.67 -1.77 17.96
C ALA A 391 -9.16 -1.45 18.10
N LEU A 392 -8.66 -0.49 17.32
CA LEU A 392 -7.27 -0.04 17.39
C LEU A 392 -6.94 0.56 18.77
N HIS A 393 -7.84 1.35 19.36
CA HIS A 393 -7.69 1.88 20.72
C HIS A 393 -7.70 0.80 21.80
N CYS A 394 -8.51 -0.26 21.63
CA CYS A 394 -8.54 -1.39 22.55
C CYS A 394 -7.24 -2.21 22.49
N TRP A 395 -6.67 -2.39 21.30
CA TRP A 395 -5.35 -3.02 21.12
C TRP A 395 -4.21 -2.17 21.69
N ASP A 396 -4.20 -0.85 21.42
CA ASP A 396 -3.27 0.13 21.98
C ASP A 396 -3.22 0.03 23.51
N ARG A 397 -4.41 0.08 24.15
CA ARG A 397 -4.56 -0.06 25.60
C ARG A 397 -4.20 -1.45 26.13
N ASN A 398 -4.38 -2.51 25.36
CA ASN A 398 -3.93 -3.85 25.74
C ASN A 398 -2.39 -3.92 25.80
N LEU A 399 -1.71 -3.39 24.78
CA LEU A 399 -0.25 -3.31 24.74
C LEU A 399 0.30 -2.42 25.87
N GLU A 400 -0.35 -1.29 26.16
CA GLU A 400 0.03 -0.44 27.30
C GLU A 400 -0.21 -1.13 28.66
N ALA A 401 -1.33 -1.82 28.82
CA ALA A 401 -1.64 -2.56 30.06
C ALA A 401 -0.58 -3.66 30.29
N THR A 402 -0.31 -4.47 29.26
CA THR A 402 0.70 -5.53 29.28
C THR A 402 2.10 -5.00 29.60
N ARG A 403 2.56 -3.94 28.90
CA ARG A 403 3.87 -3.30 29.17
C ARG A 403 4.00 -2.78 30.61
N ASN A 404 2.89 -2.34 31.20
CA ASN A 404 2.85 -1.77 32.54
C ASN A 404 2.50 -2.81 33.64
N ASN A 405 2.46 -4.12 33.32
CA ASN A 405 2.03 -5.22 34.20
C ASN A 405 0.64 -5.00 34.83
N ARG A 406 -0.32 -4.51 34.04
CA ARG A 406 -1.72 -4.26 34.44
C ARG A 406 -2.69 -5.16 33.69
N THR A 407 -3.80 -5.51 34.34
CA THR A 407 -4.90 -6.25 33.72
C THR A 407 -5.48 -5.49 32.51
N PRO A 408 -5.67 -6.14 31.34
CA PRO A 408 -6.35 -5.54 30.20
C PRO A 408 -7.79 -5.10 30.50
N ALA A 409 -8.28 -4.11 29.75
CA ALA A 409 -9.62 -3.56 29.95
C ALA A 409 -10.72 -4.52 29.44
N LYS A 410 -11.63 -4.92 30.33
CA LYS A 410 -12.86 -5.66 29.96
C LYS A 410 -13.72 -4.80 29.03
N GLY A 411 -14.44 -5.44 28.09
CA GLY A 411 -15.34 -4.74 27.15
C GLY A 411 -14.61 -3.97 26.03
N CYS A 412 -13.36 -4.30 25.76
CA CYS A 412 -12.55 -3.68 24.71
C CYS A 412 -12.02 -4.75 23.71
N PRO A 413 -12.87 -5.26 22.79
CA PRO A 413 -12.46 -6.23 21.79
C PRO A 413 -11.62 -5.58 20.69
N PHE A 414 -10.63 -6.30 20.19
CA PHE A 414 -9.78 -5.86 19.08
C PHE A 414 -9.42 -6.97 18.07
N HIS A 415 -9.81 -8.21 18.33
CA HIS A 415 -9.80 -9.30 17.36
C HIS A 415 -11.20 -9.38 16.73
N LEU A 416 -11.36 -8.83 15.53
CA LEU A 416 -12.65 -8.68 14.86
C LEU A 416 -12.52 -9.20 13.43
N VAL A 417 -13.03 -10.39 13.17
CA VAL A 417 -13.15 -10.97 11.84
C VAL A 417 -14.62 -11.31 11.60
N ASP A 418 -15.12 -11.07 10.39
CA ASP A 418 -16.51 -11.28 10.04
C ASP A 418 -16.81 -12.76 9.77
N THR A 419 -18.05 -13.20 10.01
CA THR A 419 -18.50 -14.55 9.61
C THR A 419 -18.96 -14.58 8.15
N CYS A 420 -19.24 -13.44 7.54
CA CYS A 420 -19.70 -13.23 6.15
C CYS A 420 -19.12 -14.20 5.10
N GLN A 421 -19.98 -14.88 4.36
CA GLN A 421 -19.60 -15.85 3.30
C GLN A 421 -19.57 -15.23 1.89
N ARG A 422 -19.99 -13.98 1.73
CA ARG A 422 -20.07 -13.26 0.45
C ARG A 422 -19.62 -11.81 0.66
N PRO A 423 -19.21 -11.08 -0.38
CA PRO A 423 -19.07 -9.63 -0.29
C PRO A 423 -20.38 -8.98 0.20
N GLN A 424 -20.28 -7.83 0.88
CA GLN A 424 -21.41 -6.94 1.19
C GLN A 424 -22.52 -7.51 2.11
N CYS A 425 -22.35 -8.68 2.74
CA CYS A 425 -23.33 -9.17 3.74
C CYS A 425 -23.20 -8.54 5.15
N ASN A 426 -22.22 -7.67 5.38
CA ASN A 426 -22.17 -6.83 6.58
C ASN A 426 -22.83 -5.47 6.24
N PRO A 427 -23.89 -5.05 6.93
CA PRO A 427 -24.62 -3.81 6.63
C PRO A 427 -23.84 -2.51 6.91
N THR A 428 -22.60 -2.60 7.42
CA THR A 428 -21.69 -1.44 7.56
C THR A 428 -20.56 -1.43 6.52
N CYS A 429 -20.58 -2.32 5.52
CA CYS A 429 -19.69 -2.24 4.37
C CYS A 429 -19.89 -0.92 3.60
N PRO A 430 -18.82 -0.30 3.06
CA PRO A 430 -18.95 0.83 2.13
C PRO A 430 -19.77 0.44 0.90
N PRO A 431 -20.60 1.35 0.34
CA PRO A 431 -21.32 1.10 -0.91
C PRO A 431 -20.33 0.81 -2.05
N LEU A 432 -20.67 -0.12 -2.94
CA LEU A 432 -19.93 -0.28 -4.18
C LEU A 432 -20.20 0.93 -5.08
N VAL A 433 -19.16 1.43 -5.75
CA VAL A 433 -19.24 2.58 -6.64
C VAL A 433 -18.92 2.14 -8.07
N ASP A 434 -19.77 2.50 -9.02
CA ASP A 434 -19.52 2.27 -10.44
C ASP A 434 -18.29 3.08 -10.90
N ARG A 435 -17.33 2.42 -11.54
CA ARG A 435 -16.06 3.05 -11.90
C ARG A 435 -16.19 4.08 -13.04
N ALA A 436 -17.18 3.95 -13.92
CA ALA A 436 -17.36 4.84 -15.07
C ALA A 436 -18.10 6.15 -14.71
N THR A 437 -19.06 6.09 -13.79
CA THR A 437 -19.94 7.19 -13.39
C THR A 437 -19.63 7.78 -12.01
N GLN A 438 -18.85 7.07 -11.20
CA GLN A 438 -18.55 7.40 -9.79
C GLN A 438 -19.82 7.50 -8.90
N GLN A 439 -20.87 6.75 -9.26
CA GLN A 439 -22.14 6.66 -8.51
C GLN A 439 -22.24 5.37 -7.70
N GLU A 440 -22.92 5.41 -6.56
CA GLU A 440 -23.20 4.23 -5.73
C GLU A 440 -24.14 3.24 -6.46
N LEU A 441 -23.81 1.95 -6.40
CA LEU A 441 -24.63 0.87 -6.92
C LEU A 441 -25.75 0.53 -5.93
N THR A 442 -26.99 0.48 -6.40
CA THR A 442 -28.11 -0.10 -5.64
C THR A 442 -27.84 -1.57 -5.32
N LEU A 443 -28.50 -2.13 -4.30
CA LEU A 443 -28.37 -3.55 -3.94
C LEU A 443 -28.59 -4.50 -5.13
N LEU A 444 -29.55 -4.19 -6.01
CA LEU A 444 -29.79 -4.99 -7.23
C LEU A 444 -28.61 -4.90 -8.21
N GLN A 445 -28.07 -3.70 -8.45
CA GLN A 445 -26.89 -3.51 -9.29
C GLN A 445 -25.63 -4.13 -8.68
N MET A 446 -25.45 -4.06 -7.36
CA MET A 446 -24.39 -4.75 -6.61
C MET A 446 -24.47 -6.27 -6.82
N LEU A 447 -25.64 -6.87 -6.68
CA LEU A 447 -25.84 -8.30 -6.89
C LEU A 447 -25.55 -8.71 -8.34
N VAL A 448 -26.01 -7.94 -9.32
CA VAL A 448 -25.70 -8.15 -10.75
C VAL A 448 -24.21 -7.95 -11.05
N ALA A 449 -23.57 -6.94 -10.46
CA ALA A 449 -22.13 -6.66 -10.52
C ALA A 449 -21.28 -7.78 -9.89
N MET A 450 -21.87 -8.55 -8.99
CA MET A 450 -21.34 -9.77 -8.39
C MET A 450 -21.79 -11.05 -9.13
N GLY A 451 -22.37 -10.93 -10.33
CA GLY A 451 -22.72 -12.08 -11.17
C GLY A 451 -24.02 -12.81 -10.80
N LEU A 452 -24.91 -12.22 -9.99
CA LEU A 452 -26.20 -12.83 -9.66
C LEU A 452 -27.12 -12.88 -10.90
N ASP A 453 -27.35 -14.08 -11.43
CA ASP A 453 -28.24 -14.33 -12.56
C ASP A 453 -29.72 -14.15 -12.16
N LEU A 454 -30.24 -12.93 -12.35
CA LEU A 454 -31.63 -12.58 -12.04
C LEU A 454 -32.66 -13.48 -12.76
N LYS A 455 -32.32 -14.04 -13.93
CA LYS A 455 -33.22 -14.92 -14.69
C LYS A 455 -33.40 -16.28 -14.01
N LYS A 456 -32.35 -16.80 -13.35
CA LYS A 456 -32.45 -18.02 -12.50
C LYS A 456 -33.27 -17.80 -11.23
N LEU A 457 -33.47 -16.55 -10.82
CA LEU A 457 -34.26 -16.17 -9.64
C LEU A 457 -35.67 -15.68 -9.98
N GLY A 458 -36.03 -15.60 -11.28
CA GLY A 458 -37.34 -15.14 -11.74
C GLY A 458 -37.59 -13.63 -11.57
N LEU A 459 -36.59 -12.85 -11.17
CA LEU A 459 -36.71 -11.41 -10.91
C LEU A 459 -36.58 -10.61 -12.20
N ASN A 460 -37.55 -9.74 -12.48
CA ASN A 460 -37.58 -8.97 -13.71
C ASN A 460 -36.93 -7.58 -13.50
N PRO A 461 -35.88 -7.18 -14.24
CA PRO A 461 -35.09 -5.95 -13.95
C PRO A 461 -35.82 -4.60 -13.99
N GLN A 462 -37.13 -4.56 -14.27
CA GLN A 462 -37.95 -3.36 -14.34
C GLN A 462 -39.19 -3.41 -13.42
N GLY A 463 -39.40 -4.48 -12.63
CA GLY A 463 -40.61 -4.66 -11.81
C GLY A 463 -40.39 -4.53 -10.31
N ASP A 464 -39.42 -5.28 -9.75
CA ASP A 464 -39.53 -5.78 -8.38
C ASP A 464 -38.68 -5.05 -7.33
N ALA A 465 -38.78 -3.71 -7.27
CA ALA A 465 -38.11 -2.92 -6.23
C ALA A 465 -38.59 -3.28 -4.81
N ASP A 466 -39.91 -3.41 -4.62
CA ASP A 466 -40.52 -3.67 -3.31
C ASP A 466 -40.33 -5.12 -2.83
N SER A 467 -40.20 -6.08 -3.76
CA SER A 467 -39.97 -7.49 -3.44
C SER A 467 -38.62 -7.70 -2.75
N LEU A 468 -37.57 -7.00 -3.21
CA LEU A 468 -36.23 -7.10 -2.63
C LEU A 468 -36.17 -6.64 -1.16
N ALA A 469 -36.97 -5.63 -0.79
CA ALA A 469 -37.04 -5.15 0.60
C ALA A 469 -37.61 -6.23 1.56
N SER A 470 -38.52 -7.08 1.08
CA SER A 470 -39.12 -8.15 1.90
C SER A 470 -38.11 -9.24 2.28
N MET A 471 -37.15 -9.55 1.39
CA MET A 471 -36.13 -10.58 1.63
C MET A 471 -35.07 -10.16 2.66
N VAL A 472 -34.84 -8.86 2.83
CA VAL A 472 -33.90 -8.32 3.85
C VAL A 472 -34.52 -8.34 5.25
N SER A 473 -35.86 -8.35 5.36
CA SER A 473 -36.57 -8.28 6.64
C SER A 473 -36.64 -9.60 7.41
N ASN A 474 -36.55 -10.75 6.71
CA ASN A 474 -36.80 -12.09 7.27
C ASN A 474 -35.52 -12.93 7.45
N GLY A 475 -34.48 -12.36 8.05
CA GLY A 475 -33.24 -13.07 8.42
C GLY A 475 -32.59 -12.50 9.68
N GLY A 476 -32.88 -13.10 10.84
CA GLY A 476 -32.32 -12.72 12.16
C GLY A 476 -31.13 -13.55 12.62
#